data_AF-A0AAN5BVJ9-F1
#
_entry.id   AF-A0AAN5BVJ9-F1
#
_cell.length_a   1.000
_cell.length_b   1.000
_cell.length_c   1.000
_cell.angle_alpha   90.00
_cell.angle_beta   90.00
_cell.angle_gamma   90.00
#
_symmetry.space_group_name_H-M   'P 1'
#
loop_
_entity.id
_entity.type
_entity.pdbx_description
1 polymer ?
#
loop_
_entity_poly.entity_id
_entity_poly.type
_entity_poly.pdbx_seq_one_letter_code
_entity_poly.pdbx_strand_id
1 'polypeptide(L)'
;MDYNKPLDLLHMAQETKWVDKVNMARVDGHLCSWATGFHPRNLSCRLHGGFLNGSYNVSQKLVFDDGTTWLLRLPRASRVSPEYADEKIAMEVEALHVIREKTSLPVPEVYAWGLARENRLGLGPFILINFINGICLGEVFGGGSSRLIREDIPDADIEFLYRQMAHFMLQFYRIDFQPDWKPADVANEVPCARSSAHMEGT
;
A
#
# COMPACT_ATOMS: atom_id res chain seq x y z
N MET A 1 28.25 7.25 -8.90
CA MET A 1 27.78 7.52 -7.53
C MET A 1 28.62 6.69 -6.59
N ASP A 2 29.40 7.34 -5.74
CA ASP A 2 30.04 6.67 -4.60
C ASP A 2 28.94 6.43 -3.56
N TYR A 3 28.68 5.17 -3.21
CA TYR A 3 27.58 4.80 -2.33
C TYR A 3 28.16 4.28 -1.00
N ASN A 4 27.48 4.63 0.09
CA ASN A 4 27.94 4.32 1.44
C ASN A 4 27.65 2.85 1.77
N LYS A 5 28.57 1.95 1.37
CA LYS A 5 28.47 0.50 1.60
C LYS A 5 28.10 0.12 3.05
N PRO A 6 28.70 0.71 4.10
CA PRO A 6 28.27 0.46 5.48
C PRO A 6 26.78 0.74 5.72
N LEU A 7 26.26 1.84 5.19
CA LEU A 7 24.85 2.22 5.34
C LEU A 7 23.93 1.21 4.63
N ASP A 8 24.32 0.74 3.45
CA ASP A 8 23.57 -0.30 2.73
C ASP A 8 23.51 -1.61 3.50
N LEU A 9 24.63 -2.05 4.09
CA LEU A 9 24.67 -3.25 4.93
C LEU A 9 23.77 -3.12 6.17
N LEU A 10 23.74 -1.92 6.78
CA LEU A 10 22.84 -1.63 7.90
C LEU A 10 21.38 -1.69 7.46
N HIS A 11 21.02 -1.06 6.34
CA HIS A 11 19.66 -1.12 5.79
C HIS A 11 19.24 -2.55 5.44
N MET A 12 20.13 -3.35 4.82
CA MET A 12 19.86 -4.76 4.52
C MET A 12 19.64 -5.58 5.79
N ALA A 13 20.46 -5.39 6.83
CA ALA A 13 20.29 -6.10 8.09
C ALA A 13 18.97 -5.72 8.80
N GLN A 14 18.59 -4.44 8.74
CA GLN A 14 17.30 -3.96 9.26
C GLN A 14 16.13 -4.55 8.47
N GLU A 15 16.22 -4.59 7.14
CA GLU A 15 15.21 -5.22 6.29
C GLU A 15 15.03 -6.70 6.64
N THR A 16 16.12 -7.47 6.75
CA THR A 16 16.04 -8.90 7.06
C THR A 16 15.30 -9.12 8.39
N LYS A 17 15.70 -8.42 9.46
CA LYS A 17 15.04 -8.52 10.76
C LYS A 17 13.56 -8.14 10.69
N TRP A 18 13.24 -7.10 9.92
CA TRP A 18 11.87 -6.65 9.75
C TRP A 18 11.03 -7.66 8.96
N VAL A 19 11.55 -8.19 7.85
CA VAL A 19 10.89 -9.24 7.04
C VAL A 19 10.67 -10.51 7.87
N ASP A 20 11.63 -10.90 8.71
CA ASP A 20 11.48 -12.02 9.63
C ASP A 20 10.31 -11.80 10.59
N LYS A 21 10.17 -10.58 11.14
CA LYS A 21 9.05 -10.21 12.01
C LYS A 21 7.71 -10.26 11.27
N VAL A 22 7.66 -9.77 10.04
CA VAL A 22 6.45 -9.86 9.20
C VAL A 22 6.12 -11.34 8.91
N ASN A 23 7.11 -12.17 8.62
CA ASN A 23 6.92 -13.59 8.37
C ASN A 23 6.45 -14.36 9.61
N MET A 24 6.99 -14.07 10.79
CA MET A 24 6.49 -14.62 12.05
C MET A 24 5.00 -14.29 12.24
N ALA A 25 4.63 -13.00 12.11
CA ALA A 25 3.23 -12.59 12.20
C ALA A 25 2.31 -13.27 11.17
N ARG A 26 2.84 -13.64 9.99
CA ARG A 26 2.10 -14.38 8.96
C ARG A 26 1.92 -15.85 9.32
N VAL A 27 2.99 -16.53 9.72
CA VAL A 27 3.00 -17.98 10.00
C VAL A 27 2.20 -18.29 11.26
N ASP A 28 2.30 -17.45 12.28
CA ASP A 28 1.64 -17.64 13.57
C ASP A 28 0.15 -17.23 13.54
N GLY A 29 -0.37 -16.80 12.39
CA GLY A 29 -1.77 -16.39 12.21
C GLY A 29 -2.13 -15.03 12.83
N HIS A 30 -1.22 -14.42 13.59
CA HIS A 30 -1.41 -13.11 14.24
C HIS A 30 -1.81 -12.00 13.26
N LEU A 31 -1.31 -12.03 12.03
CA LEU A 31 -1.63 -11.02 11.03
C LEU A 31 -3.11 -11.03 10.62
N CYS A 32 -3.71 -12.22 10.45
CA CYS A 32 -5.14 -12.30 10.15
C CYS A 32 -6.00 -12.05 11.39
N SER A 33 -5.60 -12.56 12.56
CA SER A 33 -6.27 -12.24 13.84
C SER A 33 -6.33 -10.72 14.09
N TRP A 34 -5.23 -10.01 13.82
CA TRP A 34 -5.16 -8.57 13.90
C TRP A 34 -6.02 -7.86 12.85
N ALA A 35 -5.97 -8.30 11.57
CA ALA A 35 -6.76 -7.72 10.49
C ALA A 35 -8.28 -7.88 10.70
N THR A 36 -8.71 -9.02 11.28
CA THR A 36 -10.11 -9.29 11.64
C THR A 36 -10.69 -8.18 12.51
N GLY A 37 -9.91 -7.61 13.43
CA GLY A 37 -10.34 -6.53 14.31
C GLY A 37 -10.60 -5.17 13.62
N PHE A 38 -10.34 -5.07 12.31
CA PHE A 38 -10.71 -3.92 11.48
C PHE A 38 -11.89 -4.22 10.55
N HIS A 39 -12.24 -5.50 10.38
CA HIS A 39 -13.35 -5.88 9.51
C HIS A 39 -14.68 -5.52 10.18
N PRO A 40 -15.63 -4.84 9.51
CA PRO A 40 -16.88 -4.38 10.15
C PRO A 40 -17.71 -5.50 10.79
N ARG A 41 -17.56 -6.73 10.29
CA ARG A 41 -18.22 -7.94 10.80
C ARG A 41 -17.31 -8.87 11.61
N ASN A 42 -16.07 -8.45 11.91
CA ASN A 42 -15.03 -9.25 12.55
C ASN A 42 -14.87 -10.64 11.90
N LEU A 43 -14.85 -10.69 10.56
CA LEU A 43 -14.67 -11.96 9.85
C LEU A 43 -13.22 -12.44 9.95
N SER A 44 -13.04 -13.75 10.01
CA SER A 44 -11.71 -14.34 9.87
C SER A 44 -11.19 -14.11 8.45
N CYS A 45 -9.86 -14.11 8.32
CA CYS A 45 -9.21 -14.10 7.03
C CYS A 45 -8.15 -15.18 6.91
N ARG A 46 -7.74 -15.42 5.67
CA ARG A 46 -6.54 -16.18 5.32
C ARG A 46 -5.62 -15.35 4.45
N LEU A 47 -4.32 -15.62 4.56
CA LEU A 47 -3.33 -15.06 3.64
C LEU A 47 -3.47 -15.73 2.27
N HIS A 48 -3.38 -14.95 1.21
CA HIS A 48 -3.39 -15.46 -0.16
C HIS A 48 -2.06 -15.19 -0.86
N GLY A 49 -1.36 -16.27 -1.23
CA GLY A 49 -0.07 -16.19 -1.93
C GLY A 49 1.08 -15.64 -1.08
N GLY A 50 2.21 -15.41 -1.75
CA GLY A 50 3.38 -14.76 -1.17
C GLY A 50 3.22 -13.24 -1.03
N PHE A 51 4.31 -12.59 -0.67
CA PHE A 51 4.35 -11.12 -0.68
C PHE A 51 4.23 -10.55 -2.09
N LEU A 52 3.49 -9.47 -2.22
CA LEU A 52 3.54 -8.59 -3.37
C LEU A 52 4.54 -7.47 -3.07
N ASN A 53 5.76 -7.63 -3.59
CA ASN A 53 6.88 -6.75 -3.28
C ASN A 53 6.89 -5.54 -4.22
N GLY A 54 6.75 -4.35 -3.64
CA GLY A 54 7.04 -3.09 -4.31
C GLY A 54 8.43 -2.55 -3.95
N SER A 55 8.79 -1.43 -4.57
CA SER A 55 10.06 -0.74 -4.30
C SER A 55 10.14 -0.18 -2.87
N TYR A 56 9.00 0.25 -2.30
CA TYR A 56 8.94 0.91 -0.99
C TYR A 56 8.00 0.24 0.01
N ASN A 57 7.17 -0.70 -0.44
CA ASN A 57 6.19 -1.38 0.39
C ASN A 57 6.26 -2.90 0.16
N VAL A 58 6.10 -3.67 1.22
CA VAL A 58 5.71 -5.08 1.12
C VAL A 58 4.20 -5.14 1.31
N SER A 59 3.53 -5.93 0.46
CA SER A 59 2.09 -6.09 0.57
C SER A 59 1.69 -7.54 0.73
N GLN A 60 0.63 -7.78 1.50
CA GLN A 60 0.05 -9.11 1.75
C GLN A 60 -1.44 -9.08 1.42
N LYS A 61 -1.86 -9.99 0.53
CA LYS A 61 -3.27 -10.18 0.20
C LYS A 61 -3.97 -10.96 1.31
N LEU A 62 -5.09 -10.44 1.79
CA LEU A 62 -5.95 -11.03 2.82
C LEU A 62 -7.29 -11.35 2.19
N VAL A 63 -7.77 -12.58 2.34
CA VAL A 63 -9.07 -13.02 1.84
C VAL A 63 -9.94 -13.37 3.05
N PHE A 64 -11.01 -12.61 3.25
CA PHE A 64 -11.98 -12.84 4.31
C PHE A 64 -12.96 -13.96 3.93
N ASP A 65 -13.63 -14.52 4.94
CA ASP A 65 -14.56 -15.65 4.78
C ASP A 65 -15.74 -15.35 3.83
N ASP A 66 -16.10 -14.09 3.65
CA ASP A 66 -17.13 -13.65 2.70
C ASP A 66 -16.62 -13.46 1.26
N GLY A 67 -15.35 -13.75 1.02
CA GLY A 67 -14.68 -13.57 -0.28
C GLY A 67 -14.11 -12.16 -0.50
N THR A 68 -14.39 -11.19 0.39
CA THR A 68 -13.81 -9.85 0.31
C THR A 68 -12.29 -9.95 0.41
N THR A 69 -11.60 -9.23 -0.46
CA THR A 69 -10.15 -9.25 -0.52
C THR A 69 -9.57 -7.89 -0.18
N TRP A 70 -8.75 -7.85 0.85
CA TRP A 70 -7.97 -6.67 1.23
C TRP A 70 -6.50 -6.86 0.88
N LEU A 71 -5.78 -5.75 0.78
CA LEU A 71 -4.35 -5.70 0.66
C LEU A 71 -3.79 -4.93 1.86
N LEU A 72 -3.01 -5.61 2.69
CA LEU A 72 -2.16 -4.96 3.67
C LEU A 72 -0.93 -4.41 2.97
N ARG A 73 -0.59 -3.15 3.21
CA ARG A 73 0.64 -2.49 2.76
C ARG A 73 1.45 -2.04 3.97
N LEU A 74 2.72 -2.41 3.98
CA LEU A 74 3.68 -2.02 5.02
C LEU A 74 4.92 -1.37 4.37
N PRO A 75 5.37 -0.20 4.83
CA PRO A 75 6.62 0.40 4.36
C PRO A 75 7.83 -0.49 4.66
N ARG A 76 8.75 -0.58 3.69
CA ARG A 76 9.98 -1.37 3.83
C ARG A 76 11.00 -0.65 4.70
N ALA A 77 11.51 -1.33 5.72
CA ALA A 77 12.45 -0.78 6.68
C ALA A 77 13.76 -0.27 6.04
N SER A 78 14.24 -0.91 4.97
CA SER A 78 15.45 -0.46 4.24
C SER A 78 15.25 0.68 3.26
N ARG A 79 14.00 1.02 2.92
CA ARG A 79 13.70 1.95 1.80
C ARG A 79 13.00 3.21 2.26
N VAL A 80 12.59 3.26 3.52
CA VAL A 80 11.89 4.38 4.12
C VAL A 80 12.59 4.69 5.43
N SER A 81 12.99 5.95 5.61
CA SER A 81 13.56 6.39 6.87
C SER A 81 12.53 6.17 8.00
N PRO A 82 12.92 5.57 9.13
CA PRO A 82 12.02 5.36 10.27
C PRO A 82 11.36 6.66 10.76
N GLU A 83 12.07 7.79 10.67
CA GLU A 83 11.58 9.11 11.08
C GLU A 83 10.39 9.60 10.24
N TYR A 84 10.32 9.16 8.97
CA TYR A 84 9.32 9.59 8.00
C TYR A 84 8.33 8.49 7.62
N ALA A 85 8.40 7.31 8.25
CA ALA A 85 7.55 6.18 7.89
C ALA A 85 6.06 6.47 8.18
N ASP A 86 5.78 7.10 9.32
CA ASP A 86 4.44 7.52 9.73
C ASP A 86 3.88 8.60 8.81
N GLU A 87 4.68 9.65 8.54
CA GLU A 87 4.33 10.72 7.60
C GLU A 87 4.06 10.18 6.19
N LYS A 88 4.91 9.27 5.69
CA LYS A 88 4.73 8.62 4.39
C LYS A 88 3.37 7.92 4.29
N ILE A 89 2.95 7.19 5.33
CA ILE A 89 1.67 6.47 5.30
C ILE A 89 0.50 7.45 5.36
N ALA A 90 0.54 8.45 6.25
CA ALA A 90 -0.46 9.50 6.29
C ALA A 90 -0.59 10.18 4.91
N MET A 91 0.54 10.48 4.27
CA MET A 91 0.55 11.11 2.95
C MET A 91 0.03 10.20 1.83
N GLU A 92 0.30 8.90 1.86
CA GLU A 92 -0.28 7.95 0.89
C GLU A 92 -1.81 7.86 1.03
N VAL A 93 -2.33 7.84 2.26
CA VAL A 93 -3.77 7.81 2.52
C VAL A 93 -4.44 9.09 2.03
N GLU A 94 -3.84 10.24 2.33
CA GLU A 94 -4.34 11.54 1.89
C GLU A 94 -4.37 11.64 0.36
N ALA A 95 -3.27 11.24 -0.30
CA ALA A 95 -3.23 11.26 -1.75
C ALA A 95 -4.35 10.41 -2.37
N LEU A 96 -4.63 9.22 -1.80
CA LEU A 96 -5.74 8.39 -2.26
C LEU A 96 -7.10 9.07 -2.04
N HIS A 97 -7.30 9.74 -0.90
CA HIS A 97 -8.51 10.50 -0.61
C HIS A 97 -8.71 11.64 -1.61
N VAL A 98 -7.71 12.51 -1.79
CA VAL A 98 -7.74 13.64 -2.72
C VAL A 98 -8.00 13.18 -4.16
N ILE A 99 -7.34 12.10 -4.61
CA ILE A 99 -7.56 11.58 -5.96
C ILE A 99 -9.00 11.09 -6.12
N ARG A 100 -9.55 10.38 -5.13
CA ARG A 100 -10.94 9.92 -5.18
C ARG A 100 -11.95 11.07 -5.21
N GLU A 101 -11.73 12.09 -4.40
CA GLU A 101 -12.63 13.25 -4.29
C GLU A 101 -12.58 14.11 -5.56
N LYS A 102 -11.39 14.37 -6.10
CA LYS A 102 -11.17 15.36 -7.15
C LYS A 102 -11.13 14.79 -8.57
N THR A 103 -11.14 13.47 -8.73
CA THR A 103 -11.01 12.82 -10.05
C THR A 103 -12.00 11.68 -10.21
N SER A 104 -12.23 11.25 -11.45
CA SER A 104 -13.01 10.04 -11.75
C SER A 104 -12.14 8.77 -11.73
N LEU A 105 -10.88 8.85 -11.29
CA LEU A 105 -9.93 7.75 -11.39
C LEU A 105 -10.24 6.67 -10.33
N PRO A 106 -10.25 5.39 -10.73
CA PRO A 106 -10.41 4.31 -9.76
C PRO A 106 -9.13 4.20 -8.93
N VAL A 107 -9.23 4.58 -7.66
CA VAL A 107 -8.18 4.37 -6.65
C VAL A 107 -8.64 3.43 -5.55
N PRO A 108 -7.73 2.67 -4.92
CA PRO A 108 -8.10 1.75 -3.83
C PRO A 108 -8.80 2.44 -2.67
N GLU A 109 -9.80 1.78 -2.11
CA GLU A 109 -10.51 2.17 -0.90
C GLU A 109 -9.68 1.82 0.32
N VAL A 110 -9.48 2.79 1.21
CA VAL A 110 -8.81 2.62 2.48
C VAL A 110 -9.84 2.17 3.51
N TYR A 111 -9.71 0.94 3.99
CA TYR A 111 -10.57 0.42 5.06
C TYR A 111 -10.03 0.77 6.45
N ALA A 112 -8.72 0.74 6.59
CA ALA A 112 -8.03 1.12 7.81
C ALA A 112 -6.60 1.51 7.50
N TRP A 113 -6.01 2.34 8.33
CA TRP A 113 -4.60 2.68 8.29
C TRP A 113 -4.17 3.08 9.70
N GLY A 114 -2.87 3.11 9.95
CA GLY A 114 -2.36 3.63 11.22
C GLY A 114 -0.86 3.79 11.30
N LEU A 115 -0.45 4.57 12.29
CA LEU A 115 0.94 4.89 12.60
C LEU A 115 1.65 3.70 13.25
N ALA A 116 2.99 3.75 13.31
CA ALA A 116 3.81 2.68 13.88
C ALA A 116 3.37 2.29 15.31
N ARG A 117 3.02 3.29 16.13
CA ARG A 117 2.58 3.10 17.53
C ARG A 117 1.21 2.41 17.66
N GLU A 118 0.40 2.43 16.61
CA GLU A 118 -0.96 1.87 16.60
C GLU A 118 -0.97 0.43 16.06
N ASN A 119 0.08 0.03 15.36
CA ASN A 119 0.25 -1.34 14.90
C ASN A 119 0.74 -2.24 16.05
N ARG A 120 -0.19 -2.95 16.68
CA ARG A 120 0.09 -3.88 17.80
C ARG A 120 1.02 -5.04 17.43
N LEU A 121 1.15 -5.38 16.15
CA LEU A 121 2.13 -6.36 15.68
C LEU A 121 3.56 -5.80 15.67
N GLY A 122 3.71 -4.48 15.84
CA GLY A 122 4.97 -3.76 15.81
C GLY A 122 5.68 -3.86 14.45
N LEU A 123 4.91 -3.94 13.36
CA LEU A 123 5.45 -4.03 11.99
C LEU A 123 5.71 -2.66 11.35
N GLY A 124 5.48 -1.58 12.10
CA GLY A 124 5.51 -0.21 11.58
C GLY A 124 4.11 0.27 11.15
N PRO A 125 4.01 1.44 10.52
CA PRO A 125 2.73 1.96 10.06
C PRO A 125 2.18 1.11 8.90
N PHE A 126 0.88 1.20 8.65
CA PHE A 126 0.21 0.30 7.72
C PHE A 126 -0.98 0.96 7.00
N ILE A 127 -1.38 0.36 5.88
CA ILE A 127 -2.64 0.64 5.21
C ILE A 127 -3.30 -0.70 4.84
N LEU A 128 -4.58 -0.86 5.17
CA LEU A 128 -5.48 -1.89 4.70
C LEU A 128 -6.39 -1.28 3.64
N ILE A 129 -6.22 -1.71 2.40
CA ILE A 129 -7.01 -1.22 1.26
C ILE A 129 -7.78 -2.36 0.59
N ASN A 130 -8.77 -2.06 -0.24
CA ASN A 130 -9.36 -3.07 -1.13
C ASN A 130 -8.33 -3.55 -2.17
N PHE A 131 -8.41 -4.82 -2.53
CA PHE A 131 -7.59 -5.36 -3.62
C PHE A 131 -8.26 -5.09 -4.96
N ILE A 132 -7.59 -4.33 -5.82
CA ILE A 132 -8.02 -4.13 -7.21
C ILE A 132 -7.50 -5.31 -8.04
N ASN A 133 -8.42 -6.10 -8.59
CA ASN A 133 -8.06 -7.16 -9.53
C ASN A 133 -7.68 -6.55 -10.88
N GLY A 134 -6.58 -7.02 -11.45
CA GLY A 134 -6.10 -6.56 -12.74
C GLY A 134 -4.88 -7.37 -13.19
N ILE A 135 -4.43 -7.08 -14.41
CA ILE A 135 -3.23 -7.68 -15.00
C ILE A 135 -2.20 -6.55 -15.13
N CYS A 136 -0.96 -6.81 -14.73
CA CYS A 136 0.10 -5.81 -14.88
C CYS A 136 0.35 -5.55 -16.36
N LEU A 137 0.43 -4.28 -16.76
CA LEU A 137 0.69 -3.94 -18.15
C LEU A 137 2.01 -4.53 -18.66
N GLY A 138 3.03 -4.62 -17.80
CA GLY A 138 4.30 -5.25 -18.15
C GLY A 138 4.17 -6.74 -18.49
N GLU A 139 3.16 -7.46 -17.97
CA GLU A 139 2.88 -8.85 -18.33
C GLU A 139 2.22 -8.97 -19.71
N VAL A 140 1.41 -7.98 -20.09
CA VAL A 140 0.66 -7.98 -21.35
C VAL A 140 1.49 -7.39 -22.50
N PHE A 141 2.24 -6.32 -22.25
CA PHE A 141 2.98 -5.57 -23.28
C PHE A 141 4.48 -5.83 -23.24
N GLY A 142 5.04 -6.36 -22.14
CA GLY A 142 6.47 -6.55 -21.98
C GLY A 142 7.00 -7.81 -22.67
N GLY A 143 8.19 -7.70 -23.28
CA GLY A 143 8.93 -8.83 -23.86
C GLY A 143 9.68 -9.67 -22.84
N GLY A 144 9.00 -10.16 -21.81
CA GLY A 144 9.62 -10.97 -20.76
C GLY A 144 10.61 -10.17 -19.90
N SER A 145 11.91 -10.45 -20.02
CA SER A 145 12.97 -9.76 -19.26
C SER A 145 13.33 -8.38 -19.82
N SER A 146 12.87 -8.06 -21.03
CA SER A 146 13.06 -6.75 -21.64
C SER A 146 12.10 -5.71 -21.04
N ARG A 147 12.58 -4.48 -20.85
CA ARG A 147 11.71 -3.33 -20.52
C ARG A 147 11.03 -2.73 -21.75
N LEU A 148 11.23 -3.33 -22.93
CA LEU A 148 10.65 -2.88 -24.19
C LEU A 148 9.28 -3.52 -24.40
N ILE A 149 8.40 -2.76 -25.08
CA ILE A 149 7.13 -3.27 -25.59
C ILE A 149 7.43 -4.32 -26.66
N ARG A 150 6.67 -5.42 -26.68
CA ARG A 150 6.82 -6.45 -27.70
C ARG A 150 6.45 -5.90 -29.08
N GLU A 151 7.16 -6.34 -30.10
CA GLU A 151 6.96 -5.89 -31.49
C GLU A 151 5.66 -6.44 -32.10
N ASP A 152 5.05 -7.47 -31.51
CA ASP A 152 3.81 -8.09 -31.96
C ASP A 152 2.55 -7.43 -31.40
N ILE A 153 2.67 -6.38 -30.58
CA ILE A 153 1.53 -5.63 -30.08
C ILE A 153 1.00 -4.71 -31.18
N PRO A 154 -0.29 -4.80 -31.55
CA PRO A 154 -0.89 -3.90 -32.52
C PRO A 154 -0.82 -2.44 -32.08
N ASP A 155 -0.50 -1.52 -33.01
CA ASP A 155 -0.46 -0.08 -32.75
C ASP A 155 -1.75 0.46 -32.13
N ALA A 156 -2.91 -0.11 -32.50
CA ALA A 156 -4.21 0.27 -31.96
C ALA A 156 -4.33 0.01 -30.44
N ASP A 157 -3.73 -1.07 -29.94
CA ASP A 157 -3.73 -1.40 -28.51
C ASP A 157 -2.79 -0.47 -27.73
N ILE A 158 -1.65 -0.13 -28.35
CA ILE A 158 -0.72 0.88 -27.81
C ILE A 158 -1.43 2.24 -27.73
N GLU A 159 -2.06 2.68 -28.82
CA GLU A 159 -2.79 3.95 -28.86
C GLU A 159 -3.90 4.00 -27.80
N PHE A 160 -4.67 2.92 -27.66
CA PHE A 160 -5.73 2.80 -26.66
C PHE A 160 -5.19 2.99 -25.24
N LEU A 161 -4.09 2.31 -24.91
CA LEU A 161 -3.44 2.44 -23.60
C LEU A 161 -2.91 3.86 -23.36
N TYR A 162 -2.13 4.41 -24.29
CA TYR A 162 -1.55 5.74 -24.13
C TYR A 162 -2.63 6.82 -23.99
N ARG A 163 -3.77 6.65 -24.67
CA ARG A 163 -4.94 7.51 -24.50
C ARG A 163 -5.51 7.43 -23.08
N GLN A 164 -5.60 6.25 -22.47
CA GLN A 164 -6.00 6.10 -21.08
C GLN A 164 -5.00 6.75 -20.11
N MET A 165 -3.70 6.53 -20.32
CA MET A 165 -2.65 7.15 -19.50
C MET A 165 -2.69 8.67 -19.58
N ALA A 166 -2.85 9.23 -20.79
CA ALA A 166 -2.99 10.67 -20.99
C ALA A 166 -4.24 11.22 -20.28
N HIS A 167 -5.35 10.47 -20.31
CA HIS A 167 -6.55 10.83 -19.56
C HIS A 167 -6.29 10.87 -18.04
N PHE A 168 -5.57 9.90 -17.48
CA PHE A 168 -5.21 9.87 -16.06
C PHE A 168 -4.29 11.04 -15.69
N MET A 169 -3.26 11.29 -16.50
CA MET A 169 -2.32 12.40 -16.31
C MET A 169 -3.04 13.76 -16.33
N LEU A 170 -3.99 13.95 -17.25
CA LEU A 170 -4.77 15.18 -17.34
C LEU A 170 -5.65 15.39 -16.10
N GLN A 171 -6.23 14.33 -15.54
CA GLN A 171 -7.01 14.43 -14.31
C GLN A 171 -6.12 14.76 -13.11
N PHE A 172 -4.97 14.10 -12.98
CA PHE A 172 -4.00 14.45 -11.92
C PHE A 172 -3.51 15.90 -12.04
N TYR A 173 -3.22 16.37 -13.25
CA TYR A 173 -2.75 17.73 -13.49
C TYR A 173 -3.77 18.80 -13.08
N ARG A 174 -5.07 18.46 -13.09
CA ARG A 174 -6.16 19.38 -12.70
C ARG A 174 -6.40 19.43 -11.19
N ILE A 175 -5.70 18.60 -10.40
CA ILE A 175 -5.76 18.69 -8.95
C ILE A 175 -5.00 19.94 -8.53
N ASP A 176 -5.74 20.95 -8.09
CA ASP A 176 -5.18 22.17 -7.50
C ASP A 176 -4.97 21.99 -6.00
N PHE A 177 -3.78 22.38 -5.53
CA PHE A 177 -3.37 22.35 -4.13
C PHE A 177 -3.27 23.78 -3.64
N GLN A 178 -4.11 24.15 -2.68
CA GLN A 178 -4.06 25.50 -2.12
C GLN A 178 -2.72 25.72 -1.37
N PRO A 179 -2.14 26.93 -1.41
CA PRO A 179 -0.83 27.21 -0.82
C PRO A 179 -0.73 26.96 0.69
N ASP A 180 -1.87 26.89 1.38
CA ASP A 180 -1.99 26.70 2.82
C ASP A 180 -2.27 25.24 3.23
N TRP A 181 -2.37 24.30 2.28
CA TRP A 181 -2.55 22.88 2.56
C TRP A 181 -1.41 22.35 3.45
N LYS A 182 -1.76 21.76 4.60
CA LYS A 182 -0.80 21.23 5.58
C LYS A 182 -1.03 19.74 5.85
N PRO A 183 0.05 18.96 6.02
CA PRO A 183 -0.04 17.55 6.43
C PRO A 183 -0.77 17.30 7.76
N ALA A 184 -0.94 18.33 8.61
CA ALA A 184 -1.67 18.20 9.88
C ALA A 184 -3.19 18.07 9.69
N ASP A 185 -3.75 18.48 8.55
CA ASP A 185 -5.17 18.33 8.24
C ASP A 185 -5.53 16.87 7.91
N VAL A 186 -4.53 16.07 7.50
CA VAL A 186 -4.65 14.66 7.09
C VAL A 186 -5.25 13.75 8.16
N ALA A 187 -4.83 13.93 9.42
CA ALA A 187 -5.35 13.11 10.53
C ALA A 187 -6.79 13.45 10.91
N ASN A 188 -7.28 14.64 10.52
CA ASN A 188 -8.63 15.10 10.78
C ASN A 188 -9.59 14.70 9.64
N GLU A 189 -9.12 14.66 8.39
CA GLU A 189 -9.94 14.31 7.22
C GLU A 189 -10.10 12.79 7.03
N VAL A 190 -9.06 12.00 7.30
CA VAL A 190 -9.14 10.53 7.27
C VAL A 190 -8.63 9.95 8.59
N PRO A 191 -9.46 9.85 9.64
CA PRO A 191 -9.02 9.40 10.96
C PRO A 191 -8.36 8.01 10.91
N CYS A 192 -7.28 7.85 11.67
CA CYS A 192 -6.67 6.55 11.89
C CYS A 192 -7.69 5.59 12.52
N ALA A 193 -7.85 4.41 11.92
CA ALA A 193 -8.81 3.43 12.39
C ALA A 193 -8.28 2.73 13.65
N ARG A 194 -9.07 2.71 14.71
CA ARG A 194 -8.78 1.90 15.90
C ARG A 194 -9.46 0.54 15.75
N SER A 195 -8.70 -0.54 15.97
CA SER A 195 -9.29 -1.88 16.07
C SER A 195 -10.36 -1.91 17.17
N SER A 196 -11.47 -2.60 16.92
CA SER A 196 -12.58 -2.81 17.86
C SER A 196 -12.17 -3.47 19.19
N ALA A 197 -10.98 -4.08 19.25
CA ALA A 197 -10.37 -4.60 20.48
C ALA A 197 -9.92 -3.52 21.49
N HIS A 198 -10.50 -2.33 21.46
CA HIS A 198 -10.29 -1.22 22.39
C HIS A 198 -11.59 -0.73 23.06
N MET A 199 -12.75 -1.35 22.81
CA MET A 199 -14.02 -0.92 23.41
C MET A 199 -14.44 -1.63 24.70
N GLU A 200 -13.62 -2.54 25.25
CA GLU A 200 -13.86 -3.11 26.59
C GLU A 200 -12.76 -2.64 27.54
N GLY A 201 -13.04 -1.59 28.32
CA GLY A 201 -12.10 -1.05 29.30
C GLY A 201 -12.43 0.33 29.84
N THR A 202 -13.61 0.50 30.42
CA THR A 202 -13.90 1.45 31.51
C THR A 202 -14.98 0.86 32.40
#